data_AF-A0A524N0P5-F1
#
_entry.id   AF-A0A524N0P5-F1
#
_cell.length_a   1.000
_cell.length_b   1.000
_cell.length_c   1.000
_cell.angle_alpha   90.00
_cell.angle_beta   90.00
_cell.angle_gamma   90.00
#
_symmetry.space_group_name_H-M   'P 1'
#
loop_
_entity.id
_entity.type
_entity.pdbx_description
1 polymer ?
#
loop_
_entity_poly.entity_id
_entity_poly.type
_entity_poly.pdbx_seq_one_letter_code
_entity_poly.pdbx_strand_id
1 'polypeptide(L)' 'MSKAEEYQKKLSQAKQILNMIADDNTTPRNIRRTAKNAADMLDDPNLTIAARAANSISVLE' A
#
# COMPACT_ATOMS: atom_id res chain seq x y z
N MET A 1 7.91 21.31 -5.77
CA MET A 1 7.30 20.11 -5.17
C MET A 1 7.75 20.07 -3.71
N SER A 2 6.81 20.07 -2.77
CA SER A 2 7.12 19.94 -1.34
C SER A 2 7.43 18.49 -0.97
N LYS A 3 8.11 18.26 0.16
CA LYS A 3 8.32 16.90 0.69
C LYS A 3 7.00 16.16 0.93
N ALA A 4 5.96 16.87 1.38
CA ALA A 4 4.65 16.28 1.62
C ALA A 4 4.01 15.79 0.31
N GLU A 5 4.10 16.58 -0.77
CA GLU A 5 3.63 16.19 -2.10
C GLU A 5 4.39 14.96 -2.64
N GLU A 6 5.70 14.91 -2.43
CA GLU A 6 6.52 13.76 -2.83
C GLU A 6 6.10 12.48 -2.10
N TYR A 7 5.84 12.56 -0.79
CA TYR A 7 5.37 11.42 -0.01
C TYR A 7 4.00 10.94 -0.45
N GLN A 8 3.07 11.86 -0.73
CA GLN A 8 1.74 11.51 -1.25
C GLN A 8 1.84 10.84 -2.62
N LYS A 9 2.72 11.33 -3.50
CA LYS A 9 2.97 10.70 -4.79
C LYS A 9 3.51 9.27 -4.64
N LYS A 10 4.49 9.06 -3.77
CA LYS A 10 5.04 7.72 -3.48
C LYS A 10 3.98 6.79 -2.88
N LEU A 11 3.16 7.28 -1.96
CA LEU A 11 2.06 6.53 -1.36
C LEU A 11 1.05 6.10 -2.44
N SER A 12 0.65 7.02 -3.32
CA SER A 12 -0.26 6.72 -4.43
C SER A 12 0.32 5.68 -5.40
N GLN A 13 1.62 5.77 -5.71
CA GLN A 13 2.30 4.79 -6.56
C GLN A 13 2.32 3.40 -5.91
N ALA A 14 2.67 3.31 -4.62
CA ALA A 14 2.68 2.05 -3.88
C ALA A 14 1.28 1.41 -3.87
N LYS A 15 0.24 2.20 -3.58
CA LYS A 15 -1.15 1.74 -3.64
C LYS A 15 -1.54 1.20 -5.02
N GLN A 16 -1.16 1.89 -6.08
CA GLN A 16 -1.48 1.45 -7.45
C GLN A 16 -0.87 0.08 -7.76
N ILE A 17 0.38 -0.15 -7.37
CA ILE A 17 1.07 -1.43 -7.55
C ILE A 17 0.39 -2.53 -6.72
N LEU A 18 0.09 -2.27 -5.45
CA LEU A 18 -0.55 -3.24 -4.57
C LEU A 18 -1.95 -3.63 -5.07
N ASN A 19 -2.76 -2.67 -5.55
CA ASN A 19 -4.06 -2.95 -6.12
C ASN A 19 -3.96 -3.77 -7.43
N MET A 20 -2.97 -3.48 -8.28
CA MET A 20 -2.71 -4.28 -9.48
C MET A 20 -2.46 -5.76 -9.14
N ILE A 21 -1.67 -6.03 -8.10
CA ILE A 21 -1.41 -7.39 -7.62
C ILE A 21 -2.67 -8.01 -6.99
N ALA A 22 -3.42 -7.23 -6.20
CA ALA A 22 -4.64 -7.69 -5.55
C ALA A 22 -5.73 -8.11 -6.54
N ASP A 23 -5.83 -7.42 -7.68
CA ASP A 23 -6.85 -7.65 -8.70
C ASP A 23 -6.42 -8.66 -9.79
N ASP A 24 -5.16 -9.09 -9.80
CA ASP A 24 -4.63 -10.02 -10.79
C ASP A 24 -5.09 -11.47 -10.53
N ASN A 25 -5.90 -12.02 -11.44
CA ASN A 25 -6.40 -13.39 -11.35
C ASN A 25 -5.37 -14.51 -11.60
N THR A 26 -4.17 -14.15 -12.03
CA THR A 26 -3.04 -15.09 -12.17
C THR A 26 -2.16 -15.16 -10.91
N THR A 27 -2.32 -14.23 -9.97
CA THR A 27 -1.61 -14.22 -8.69
C THR A 27 -2.31 -15.12 -7.64
N PRO A 28 -1.57 -15.96 -6.88
CA PRO A 28 -2.14 -16.80 -5.82
C PRO A 28 -2.98 -16.03 -4.79
N ARG A 29 -4.12 -16.60 -4.38
CA ARG A 29 -5.11 -15.94 -3.51
C ARG A 29 -4.53 -15.34 -2.23
N ASN A 30 -3.59 -16.05 -1.59
CA ASN A 30 -2.94 -15.58 -0.37
C ASN A 30 -2.16 -14.28 -0.62
N ILE A 31 -1.40 -14.21 -1.72
CA ILE A 31 -0.61 -13.03 -2.11
C ILE A 31 -1.55 -11.85 -2.43
N ARG A 32 -2.62 -12.08 -3.20
CA ARG A 32 -3.60 -11.02 -3.50
C ARG A 32 -4.22 -10.43 -2.25
N ARG A 33 -4.58 -11.28 -1.29
CA ARG A 33 -5.15 -10.84 -0.01
C ARG A 33 -4.13 -10.02 0.78
N THR A 34 -2.87 -10.46 0.83
CA THR A 34 -1.80 -9.71 1.49
C THR A 34 -1.57 -8.34 0.84
N ALA A 35 -1.54 -8.28 -0.51
CA ALA A 35 -1.42 -7.03 -1.25
C ALA A 35 -2.60 -6.08 -1.00
N LYS A 36 -3.83 -6.61 -0.94
CA LYS A 36 -5.02 -5.82 -0.60
C LYS A 36 -4.94 -5.25 0.81
N ASN A 37 -4.57 -6.06 1.80
CA ASN A 37 -4.40 -5.60 3.18
C ASN A 37 -3.33 -4.51 3.29
N ALA A 38 -2.21 -4.67 2.59
CA ALA A 38 -1.16 -3.66 2.54
C ALA A 38 -1.66 -2.35 1.91
N ALA A 39 -2.44 -2.41 0.82
CA ALA A 39 -3.04 -1.23 0.20
C ALA A 39 -4.01 -0.50 1.15
N ASP A 40 -4.82 -1.25 1.90
CA ASP A 40 -5.78 -0.69 2.86
C ASP A 40 -5.06 0.01 4.03
N MET A 41 -3.90 -0.49 4.46
CA MET A 41 -3.06 0.18 5.47
C MET A 41 -2.50 1.52 5.01
N LEU A 42 -2.30 1.72 3.71
CA LEU A 42 -1.88 3.01 3.14
C LEU A 42 -3.01 4.06 3.15
N ASP A 43 -4.27 3.62 3.30
CA ASP A 43 -5.44 4.48 3.28
C ASP A 43 -5.93 4.96 4.64
N ASP A 44 -5.38 4.46 5.75
CA ASP A 44 -5.88 4.80 7.09
C ASP A 44 -5.68 6.29 7.42
N PRO A 45 -6.73 7.12 7.42
CA PRO A 45 -6.61 8.56 7.62
C PRO A 45 -6.11 8.92 9.01
N ASN A 46 -6.21 8.02 9.98
CA ASN A 46 -5.85 8.26 11.38
C ASN A 46 -4.34 8.12 11.63
N LEU A 47 -3.60 7.56 10.67
CA LEU A 47 -2.17 7.31 10.79
C LEU A 47 -1.35 8.34 10.01
N THR A 48 -0.13 8.60 10.48
CA THR A 48 0.86 9.36 9.72
C THR A 48 1.31 8.53 8.51
N ILE A 49 1.80 9.19 7.44
CA ILE A 49 2.34 8.50 6.25
C ILE A 49 3.40 7.46 6.64
N ALA A 50 4.27 7.79 7.61
CA ALA A 50 5.31 6.89 8.08
C ALA A 50 4.73 5.64 8.77
N ALA A 51 3.73 5.80 9.64
CA ALA A 51 3.07 4.69 10.30
C ALA A 51 2.31 3.79 9.31
N ARG A 52 1.62 4.39 8.34
CA ARG A 52 0.95 3.65 7.24
C ARG A 52 1.94 2.81 6.44
N ALA A 53 3.07 3.41 6.06
CA ALA A 53 4.13 2.71 5.34
C ALA A 53 4.72 1.55 6.16
N ALA A 54 5.03 1.78 7.44
CA ALA A 54 5.57 0.74 8.32
C ALA A 54 4.61 -0.45 8.47
N ASN A 55 3.32 -0.16 8.71
CA ASN A 55 2.29 -1.19 8.81
C ASN A 55 2.15 -1.98 7.50
N SER A 56 2.09 -1.28 6.36
CA SER A 56 2.00 -1.91 5.03
C SER A 56 3.21 -2.81 4.76
N ILE A 57 4.42 -2.41 5.15
CA ILE A 57 5.64 -3.22 4.99
C ILE A 57 5.57 -4.47 5.86
N SER A 58 5.16 -4.32 7.13
CA SER A 58 5.07 -5.45 8.07
C SER A 58 4.11 -6.56 7.62
N VAL A 59 3.12 -6.26 6.79
CA VAL A 59 2.19 -7.28 6.25
C VAL A 59 2.77 -7.98 5.02
N LEU A 60 3.77 -7.40 4.36
CA LEU A 60 4.40 -7.95 3.16
C LEU A 60 5.63 -8.83 3.45
N GLU A 61 6.20 -8.74 4.65
CA GLU A 61 7.26 -9.66 5.15
C GLU A 61 6.70 -11.06 5.48
#